data_AF-A0AAU6C739-F1
#
_entry.id   AF-A0AAU6C739-F1
#
_cell.length_a   1.000
_cell.length_b   1.000
_cell.length_c   1.000
_cell.angle_alpha   90.00
_cell.angle_beta   90.00
_cell.angle_gamma   90.00
#
_symmetry.space_group_name_H-M   'P 1'
#
loop_
_entity.id
_entity.type
_entity.pdbx_description
1 polymer ?
#
loop_
_entity_poly.entity_id
_entity_poly.type
_entity_poly.pdbx_seq_one_letter_code
_entity_poly.pdbx_strand_id
1 'polypeptide(L)'
;MSAPVSPESAEPLERGPAGHALFVPVRPGPTGCTTRFFRNALGGRTAVAFTSERTLVMALGPAQRWTRLSEPALRALAAPLGITEVRVDPRLSAPAPHPGPVVPEPPRRLLVG
;
A
#
# COMPACT_ATOMS: atom_id res chain seq x y z
N MET A 1 -9.36 41.74 5.60
CA MET A 1 -9.33 40.77 4.48
C MET A 1 -8.90 39.43 5.07
N SER A 2 -9.85 38.56 5.44
CA SER A 2 -9.53 37.26 6.06
C SER A 2 -9.18 36.23 5.00
N ALA A 3 -8.03 35.57 5.15
CA ALA A 3 -7.67 34.40 4.35
C ALA A 3 -8.56 33.20 4.74
N PRO A 4 -8.99 32.36 3.77
CA PRO A 4 -9.71 31.13 4.09
C PRO A 4 -8.79 30.15 4.81
N VAL A 5 -9.30 29.61 5.91
CA VAL A 5 -8.65 28.59 6.73
C VAL A 5 -8.48 27.33 5.87
N SER A 6 -7.27 26.76 5.85
CA SER A 6 -6.99 25.49 5.18
C SER A 6 -7.93 24.40 5.69
N PRO A 7 -8.70 23.70 4.82
CA PRO A 7 -9.39 22.51 5.26
C PRO A 7 -8.39 21.37 5.39
N GLU A 8 -8.40 20.74 6.55
CA GLU A 8 -8.15 19.30 6.64
C GLU A 8 -6.71 18.84 6.35
N SER A 9 -5.76 19.30 7.16
CA SER A 9 -4.67 18.37 7.50
C SER A 9 -5.34 17.24 8.27
N ALA A 10 -5.31 16.02 7.73
CA ALA A 10 -5.76 14.83 8.44
C ALA A 10 -5.00 14.70 9.77
N GLU A 11 -5.53 15.28 10.84
CA GLU A 11 -5.11 14.99 12.20
C GLU A 11 -5.84 13.73 12.62
N PRO A 12 -5.26 12.54 12.34
CA PRO A 12 -5.28 11.59 13.44
C PRO A 12 -4.04 10.72 13.44
N LEU A 13 -3.38 10.66 14.60
CA LEU A 13 -3.00 9.41 15.26
C LEU A 13 -2.63 9.82 16.68
N GLU A 14 -3.64 10.30 17.41
CA GLU A 14 -3.67 10.20 18.86
C GLU A 14 -3.12 8.82 19.22
N ARG A 15 -2.03 8.80 20.00
CA ARG A 15 -1.36 7.58 20.45
C ARG A 15 -2.26 6.83 21.43
N GLY A 16 -3.37 6.30 20.92
CA GLY A 16 -4.20 5.37 21.66
C GLY A 16 -3.43 4.09 21.96
N PRO A 17 -3.89 3.26 22.91
CA PRO A 17 -3.22 2.04 23.35
C PRO A 17 -3.11 0.94 22.27
N ALA A 18 -3.40 1.25 21.01
CA ALA A 18 -3.50 0.32 19.88
C ALA A 18 -2.14 -0.23 19.37
N GLY A 19 -1.02 0.16 19.98
CA GLY A 19 0.33 -0.20 19.55
C GLY A 19 0.89 0.75 18.47
N HIS A 20 2.17 0.57 18.12
CA HIS A 20 2.82 1.40 17.10
C HIS A 20 2.11 1.28 15.73
N ALA A 21 1.84 2.42 15.10
CA ALA A 21 1.27 2.46 13.76
C ALA A 21 2.32 2.07 12.72
N LEU A 22 1.97 1.14 11.83
CA LEU A 22 2.77 0.65 10.72
C LEU A 22 2.24 1.17 9.39
N PHE A 23 3.10 1.23 8.39
CA PHE A 23 2.76 1.54 7.01
C PHE A 23 2.30 0.26 6.31
N VAL A 24 1.01 0.16 6.01
CA VAL A 24 0.38 -1.02 5.41
C VAL A 24 0.04 -0.73 3.94
N PRO A 25 0.50 -1.56 2.97
CA PRO A 25 0.19 -1.37 1.57
C PRO A 25 -1.29 -1.61 1.29
N VAL A 26 -1.88 -0.73 0.49
CA VAL A 26 -3.30 -0.79 0.09
C VAL A 26 -3.44 -0.66 -1.42
N ARG A 27 -4.59 -1.09 -1.94
CA ARG A 27 -5.06 -0.71 -3.28
C ARG A 27 -6.23 0.25 -3.13
N PRO A 28 -6.22 1.41 -3.82
CA PRO A 28 -7.40 2.24 -3.89
C PRO A 28 -8.49 1.51 -4.68
N GLY A 29 -9.73 1.70 -4.26
CA GLY A 29 -10.93 1.16 -4.90
C GLY A 29 -12.10 2.14 -4.74
N PRO A 30 -13.22 1.89 -5.43
CA PRO A 30 -14.35 2.81 -5.50
C PRO A 30 -15.01 3.07 -4.13
N THR A 31 -14.88 2.14 -3.18
CA THR A 31 -15.46 2.23 -1.84
C THR A 31 -14.43 2.54 -0.75
N GLY A 32 -13.18 2.84 -1.12
CA GLY A 32 -12.09 3.11 -0.19
C GLY A 32 -10.83 2.31 -0.49
N CYS A 33 -9.98 2.14 0.53
CA CYS A 33 -8.72 1.42 0.41
C CYS A 33 -8.83 -0.02 0.90
N THR A 34 -8.30 -0.98 0.14
CA THR A 34 -8.24 -2.39 0.54
C THR A 34 -6.80 -2.80 0.84
N THR A 35 -6.55 -3.39 2.01
CA THR A 35 -5.23 -3.94 2.37
C THR A 35 -4.76 -4.96 1.34
N ARG A 36 -3.50 -4.84 0.94
CA ARG A 36 -2.87 -5.72 -0.04
C ARG A 36 -2.17 -6.87 0.67
N PHE A 37 -2.63 -8.10 0.42
CA PHE A 37 -1.99 -9.33 0.92
C PHE A 37 -1.03 -9.91 -0.12
N PHE A 38 0.05 -10.52 0.35
CA PHE A 38 1.13 -11.08 -0.45
C PHE A 38 1.16 -12.60 -0.34
N ARG A 39 2.06 -13.23 -1.10
CA ARG A 39 2.35 -14.66 -0.99
C ARG A 39 3.73 -14.86 -0.38
N ASN A 40 3.86 -15.87 0.46
CA ASN A 40 5.15 -16.36 0.96
C ASN A 40 5.76 -17.37 -0.03
N ALA A 41 7.00 -17.80 0.24
CA ALA A 41 7.73 -18.75 -0.63
C ALA A 41 7.04 -20.12 -0.78
N LEU A 42 6.18 -20.48 0.18
CA LEU A 42 5.37 -21.71 0.16
C LEU A 42 4.00 -21.50 -0.52
N GLY A 43 3.75 -20.33 -1.11
CA GLY A 43 2.49 -19.98 -1.78
C GLY A 43 1.35 -19.55 -0.85
N GLY A 44 1.55 -19.60 0.47
CA GLY A 44 0.61 -19.16 1.50
C GLY A 44 0.42 -17.65 1.50
N ARG A 45 -0.75 -17.18 1.94
CA ARG A 45 -1.07 -15.75 2.03
C ARG A 45 -0.46 -15.14 3.28
N THR A 46 0.11 -13.94 3.16
CA THR A 46 0.74 -13.21 4.26
C THR A 46 0.36 -11.72 4.20
N ALA A 47 0.09 -11.13 5.37
CA ALA A 47 -0.03 -9.69 5.50
C ALA A 47 1.37 -9.08 5.68
N VAL A 48 1.59 -7.92 5.08
CA VAL A 48 2.86 -7.21 5.14
C VAL A 48 2.63 -5.82 5.69
N ALA A 49 3.52 -5.38 6.57
CA ALA A 49 3.57 -4.03 7.09
C ALA A 49 5.02 -3.55 7.14
N PHE A 50 5.21 -2.24 7.21
CA PHE A 50 6.53 -1.61 7.26
C PHE A 50 6.61 -0.64 8.43
N THR A 51 7.76 -0.54 9.07
CA THR A 51 7.98 0.43 10.15
C THR A 51 8.19 1.85 9.62
N SER A 52 8.58 2.00 8.36
CA SER A 52 8.75 3.29 7.70
C SER A 52 8.24 3.29 6.27
N GLU A 53 7.78 4.46 5.81
CA GLU A 53 7.44 4.69 4.40
C GLU A 53 8.64 4.42 3.48
N ARG A 54 9.85 4.77 3.91
CA ARG A 54 11.07 4.51 3.13
C ARG A 54 11.25 3.02 2.86
N THR A 55 11.08 2.16 3.87
CA THR A 55 11.19 0.70 3.68
C THR A 55 10.10 0.18 2.74
N LEU A 56 8.87 0.70 2.86
CA LEU A 56 7.76 0.35 1.98
C LEU A 56 8.07 0.71 0.52
N VAL A 57 8.52 1.95 0.27
CA VAL A 57 8.83 2.43 -1.07
C VAL A 57 10.00 1.68 -1.68
N MET A 58 11.04 1.35 -0.90
CA MET A 58 12.14 0.53 -1.38
C MET A 58 11.68 -0.89 -1.76
N ALA A 59 10.71 -1.46 -1.03
CA ALA A 59 10.22 -2.81 -1.26
C ALA A 59 9.17 -2.91 -2.38
N LEU A 60 8.27 -1.93 -2.51
CA LEU A 60 7.09 -1.99 -3.38
C LEU A 60 7.06 -0.93 -4.49
N GLY A 61 8.01 0.00 -4.48
CA GLY A 61 8.08 1.13 -5.40
C GLY A 61 7.27 2.35 -4.93
N PRO A 62 7.59 3.55 -5.45
CA PRO A 62 7.01 4.82 -5.00
C PRO A 62 5.53 5.00 -5.38
N ALA A 63 5.03 4.26 -6.38
CA ALA A 63 3.63 4.31 -6.78
C ALA A 63 2.70 3.54 -5.82
N GLN A 64 3.24 2.74 -4.90
CA GLN A 64 2.46 1.94 -3.98
C GLN A 64 1.79 2.84 -2.92
N ARG A 65 0.45 2.82 -2.90
CA ARG A 65 -0.34 3.49 -1.86
C ARG A 65 -0.26 2.74 -0.53
N TRP A 66 -0.34 3.47 0.58
CA TRP A 66 -0.29 2.92 1.92
C TRP A 66 -1.28 3.64 2.86
N THR A 67 -1.63 2.96 3.95
CA THR A 67 -2.37 3.53 5.09
C THR A 67 -1.66 3.20 6.39
N ARG A 68 -2.04 3.86 7.49
CA ARG A 68 -1.50 3.57 8.82
C ARG A 68 -2.45 2.67 9.59
N LEU A 69 -1.94 1.53 10.05
CA LEU A 69 -2.66 0.60 10.91
C LEU A 69 -1.70 0.08 11.97
N SER A 70 -2.20 -0.19 13.17
CA SER A 70 -1.43 -0.98 14.12
C SER A 70 -1.36 -2.44 13.68
N GLU A 71 -0.35 -3.17 14.15
CA GLU A 71 -0.24 -4.60 13.88
C GLU A 71 -1.50 -5.39 14.32
N PRO A 72 -2.09 -5.16 15.52
CA PRO A 72 -3.33 -5.81 15.91
C PRO A 72 -4.50 -5.54 14.96
N ALA A 73 -4.65 -4.31 14.47
CA ALA A 73 -5.68 -3.97 13.51
C ALA A 73 -5.46 -4.70 12.17
N LEU A 74 -4.21 -4.77 11.69
CA LEU A 74 -3.88 -5.54 10.50
C LEU A 74 -4.19 -7.03 10.65
N ARG A 75 -3.86 -7.63 11.80
CA ARG A 75 -4.20 -9.01 12.14
C ARG A 75 -5.72 -9.23 12.13
N ALA A 76 -6.49 -8.32 12.73
CA ALA A 76 -7.94 -8.39 12.75
C ALA A 76 -8.57 -8.36 11.34
N LEU A 77 -8.02 -7.57 10.43
CA LEU A 77 -8.45 -7.54 9.02
C LEU A 77 -8.04 -8.80 8.24
N ALA A 78 -6.92 -9.41 8.60
CA ALA A 78 -6.37 -10.59 7.95
C ALA A 78 -7.08 -11.89 8.38
N ALA A 79 -7.50 -11.97 9.64
CA ALA A 79 -8.04 -13.19 10.24
C ALA A 79 -9.27 -13.76 9.51
N PRO A 80 -10.30 -12.96 9.12
CA PRO A 80 -11.46 -13.47 8.39
C PRO A 80 -11.12 -14.09 7.02
N LEU A 81 -9.96 -13.74 6.46
CA LEU A 81 -9.47 -14.28 5.19
C LEU A 81 -8.66 -15.57 5.37
N GLY A 82 -8.48 -16.04 6.60
CA GLY A 82 -7.61 -17.18 6.95
C GLY A 82 -6.12 -16.85 6.90
N ILE A 83 -5.76 -15.57 7.02
CA ILE A 83 -4.37 -15.10 6.97
C ILE A 83 -3.90 -14.86 8.40
N THR A 84 -3.00 -15.70 8.89
CA THR A 84 -2.46 -15.63 10.26
C THR A 84 -1.06 -15.02 10.31
N GLU A 85 -0.33 -15.08 9.20
CA GLU A 85 1.04 -14.61 9.09
C GLU A 85 1.10 -13.11 8.78
N VAL A 86 1.67 -12.32 9.69
CA VAL A 86 2.01 -10.91 9.48
C VAL A 86 3.53 -10.77 9.51
N ARG A 87 4.09 -10.13 8.49
CA ARG A 87 5.53 -9.78 8.44
C ARG A 87 5.71 -8.27 8.47
N VAL A 88 6.58 -7.81 9.37
CA VAL A 88 7.02 -6.42 9.47
C VAL A 88 8.38 -6.28 8.80
N ASP A 89 8.51 -5.29 7.90
CA ASP A 89 9.70 -5.04 7.07
C ASP A 89 10.27 -6.29 6.36
N PRO A 90 9.43 -7.08 5.64
CA PRO A 90 9.94 -8.24 4.96
C PRO A 90 10.91 -7.85 3.85
N ARG A 91 12.01 -8.61 3.74
CA ARG A 91 12.85 -8.59 2.54
C ARG A 91 12.11 -9.32 1.42
N LEU A 92 11.45 -8.56 0.55
CA LEU A 92 10.81 -9.14 -0.64
C LEU A 92 11.90 -9.61 -1.60
N SER A 93 12.04 -10.93 -1.76
CA SER A 93 13.07 -11.55 -2.61
C SER A 93 12.72 -11.53 -4.10
N ALA A 94 11.63 -10.87 -4.50
CA ALA A 94 11.33 -10.67 -5.91
C ALA A 94 12.16 -9.47 -6.43
N PRO A 95 12.96 -9.63 -7.50
CA PRO A 95 13.59 -8.51 -8.17
C PRO A 95 12.53 -7.44 -8.51
N ALA A 96 12.89 -6.16 -8.39
CA ALA A 96 12.01 -5.07 -8.80
C ALA A 96 11.48 -5.34 -10.23
N PRO A 97 10.20 -5.03 -10.54
CA PRO A 97 9.68 -5.19 -11.89
C PRO A 97 10.61 -4.44 -12.85
N HIS A 98 11.25 -5.17 -13.77
CA HIS A 98 12.02 -4.52 -14.82
C HIS A 98 11.04 -3.67 -15.62
N PRO A 99 11.31 -2.37 -15.88
CA PRO A 99 10.45 -1.58 -16.75
C PRO A 99 10.33 -2.33 -18.07
N GLY A 100 9.13 -2.83 -18.35
CA GLY A 100 8.86 -3.55 -19.58
C GLY A 100 9.10 -2.62 -20.78
N PRO A 101 9.36 -3.15 -21.98
CA PRO A 101 9.54 -2.33 -23.15
C PRO A 101 8.33 -1.40 -23.31
N VAL A 102 8.60 -0.10 -23.37
CA VAL A 102 7.61 0.91 -23.78
C VAL A 102 7.17 0.54 -25.18
N VAL A 103 5.99 -0.06 -25.32
CA VAL A 103 5.45 -0.38 -26.64
C VAL A 103 5.02 0.96 -27.23
N PRO A 104 5.65 1.44 -28.32
CA PRO A 104 5.22 2.69 -28.94
C PRO A 104 3.79 2.53 -29.43
N GLU A 105 2.91 3.46 -29.04
CA GLU A 105 1.52 3.49 -29.51
C GLU A 105 1.54 3.59 -31.04
N PRO A 106 0.81 2.73 -31.78
CA PRO A 106 0.77 2.83 -33.24
C PRO A 106 0.23 4.21 -33.64
N PRO A 107 0.73 4.81 -34.73
CA PRO A 107 0.31 6.14 -35.15
C PRO A 107 -1.20 6.16 -35.37
N ARG A 108 -1.90 7.02 -34.62
CA ARG A 108 -3.33 7.25 -34.79
C ARG A 108 -3.57 7.74 -36.20
N ARG A 109 -4.21 6.91 -37.02
CA ARG A 109 -4.58 7.25 -38.40
C ARG A 109 -5.63 8.35 -38.33
N LEU A 110 -5.20 9.61 -38.53
CA LEU A 110 -6.13 10.72 -38.76
C LEU A 110 -6.87 10.43 -40.06
N LEU A 111 -8.14 10.08 -39.95
CA LEU A 111 -9.07 10.08 -41.07
C LEU A 111 -9.43 11.55 -41.33
N VAL A 112 -8.79 12.17 -42.32
CA VAL A 112 -9.25 13.44 -42.88
C VAL A 112 -10.29 13.09 -43.94
N GLY A 113 -11.52 13.55 -43.73
CA GLY A 113 -12.61 13.58 -44.71
C GLY A 113 -13.00 15.03 -44.99
#